data_AF-A0A9D1B3S1-F1
#
_entry.id   AF-A0A9D1B3S1-F1
#
_cell.length_a   1.000
_cell.length_b   1.000
_cell.length_c   1.000
_cell.angle_alpha   90.00
_cell.angle_beta   90.00
_cell.angle_gamma   90.00
#
_symmetry.space_group_name_H-M   'P 1'
#
loop_
_entity.id
_entity.type
_entity.pdbx_description
1 polymer ?
#
loop_
_entity_poly.entity_id
_entity_poly.type
_entity_poly.pdbx_seq_one_letter_code
_entity_poly.pdbx_strand_id
1 'polypeptide(L)'
;MSYHHDYYADPTLFDRCHALLADRARRLLQRTRPYYWGWGFALVASLCYLSVALIVAEMAVAGAAVAVGAAWPQSLASSIGALMALGGGTFFQRLARAALPAPPGPKPRKAAAPPRPRPAATAPGRAEVQQFFREVRAAGVNVSIARALFAAGIRTVAQVRGCDDRELLRIHGVGPATVRRLRARFNRPA
;
A
#
# COMPACT_ATOMS: atom_id res chain seq x y z
N MET A 1 -10.91 28.45 29.39
CA MET A 1 -11.35 27.07 29.65
C MET A 1 -12.04 26.56 28.40
N SER A 2 -11.33 25.83 27.53
CA SER A 2 -11.92 25.20 26.34
C SER A 2 -12.35 23.79 26.68
N TYR A 3 -13.65 23.53 26.67
CA TYR A 3 -14.23 22.19 26.71
C TYR A 3 -14.07 21.56 25.31
N HIS A 4 -12.97 20.86 25.07
CA HIS A 4 -12.90 19.95 23.94
C HIS A 4 -13.80 18.74 24.23
N HIS A 5 -14.92 18.66 23.49
CA HIS A 5 -15.81 17.52 23.48
C HIS A 5 -15.10 16.32 22.84
N ASP A 6 -14.34 15.58 23.63
CA ASP A 6 -13.76 14.27 23.27
C ASP A 6 -14.83 13.14 23.31
N TYR A 7 -16.10 13.47 23.11
CA TYR A 7 -17.21 12.50 23.17
C TYR A 7 -17.25 11.53 21.97
N TYR A 8 -16.45 11.79 20.93
CA TYR A 8 -16.25 10.93 19.77
C TYR A 8 -14.87 10.26 19.72
N ALA A 9 -14.08 10.35 20.79
CA ALA A 9 -12.73 9.77 20.80
C ALA A 9 -12.76 8.24 20.82
N ASP A 10 -13.86 7.64 21.30
CA ASP A 10 -13.99 6.18 21.35
C ASP A 10 -14.57 5.63 20.05
N PRO A 11 -13.78 4.84 19.28
CA PRO A 11 -14.24 4.26 18.03
C PRO A 11 -15.40 3.32 18.32
N THR A 12 -16.51 3.55 17.62
CA THR A 12 -17.72 2.75 17.78
C THR A 12 -17.48 1.30 17.36
N LEU A 13 -18.36 0.40 17.78
CA LEU A 13 -18.32 -1.00 17.31
C LEU A 13 -18.39 -1.10 15.78
N PHE A 14 -19.08 -0.15 15.14
CA PHE A 14 -19.15 -0.03 13.69
C PHE A 14 -17.77 0.27 13.09
N ASP A 15 -17.02 1.22 13.65
CA ASP A 15 -15.67 1.58 13.19
C ASP A 15 -14.70 0.41 13.33
N ARG A 16 -14.80 -0.35 14.44
CA ARG A 16 -13.97 -1.53 14.68
C ARG A 16 -14.30 -2.66 13.69
N CYS A 17 -15.58 -2.92 13.44
CA CYS A 17 -16.00 -3.89 12.44
C CYS A 17 -15.55 -3.49 11.02
N HIS A 18 -15.72 -2.22 10.66
CA HIS A 18 -15.30 -1.70 9.36
C HIS A 18 -13.78 -1.79 9.19
N ALA A 19 -12.99 -1.45 10.22
CA ALA A 19 -11.53 -1.59 10.19
C ALA A 19 -11.09 -3.05 10.01
N LEU A 20 -11.73 -4.00 10.69
CA LEU A 20 -11.42 -5.43 10.55
C LEU A 20 -11.78 -5.96 9.15
N LEU A 21 -12.93 -5.54 8.60
CA LEU A 21 -13.33 -5.86 7.23
C LEU A 21 -12.36 -5.27 6.20
N ALA A 22 -11.98 -4.00 6.36
CA ALA A 22 -11.03 -3.33 5.48
C ALA A 22 -9.65 -4.00 5.52
N ASP A 23 -9.15 -4.37 6.70
CA ASP A 23 -7.87 -5.05 6.84
C ASP A 23 -7.92 -6.49 6.31
N ARG A 24 -9.04 -7.19 6.47
CA ARG A 24 -9.23 -8.53 5.90
C ARG A 24 -9.32 -8.48 4.38
N ALA A 25 -10.08 -7.51 3.85
CA ALA A 25 -10.17 -7.24 2.43
C ALA A 25 -8.80 -6.88 1.85
N ARG A 26 -8.06 -5.97 2.49
CA ARG A 26 -6.70 -5.56 2.07
C ARG A 26 -5.72 -6.73 2.08
N ARG A 27 -5.77 -7.61 3.09
CA ARG A 27 -4.93 -8.82 3.14
C ARG A 27 -5.31 -9.82 2.05
N LEU A 28 -6.59 -10.02 1.79
CA LEU A 28 -7.05 -10.85 0.68
C LEU A 28 -6.58 -10.25 -0.66
N LEU A 29 -6.70 -8.93 -0.82
CA LEU A 29 -6.25 -8.16 -1.98
C LEU A 29 -4.75 -8.22 -2.23
N GLN A 30 -3.94 -8.16 -1.17
CA GLN A 30 -2.49 -8.21 -1.28
C GLN A 30 -2.00 -9.64 -1.54
N ARG A 31 -2.76 -10.64 -1.09
CA ARG A 31 -2.44 -12.05 -1.27
C ARG A 31 -2.88 -12.57 -2.64
N THR A 32 -3.96 -12.04 -3.19
CA THR A 32 -4.33 -12.29 -4.59
C THR A 32 -3.46 -11.42 -5.48
N ARG A 33 -2.62 -12.07 -6.30
CA ARG A 33 -1.77 -11.40 -7.30
C ARG A 33 -2.57 -10.35 -8.09
N PRO A 34 -1.94 -9.27 -8.60
CA PRO A 34 -2.59 -8.14 -9.29
C PRO A 34 -3.58 -8.54 -10.41
N TYR A 35 -3.45 -9.77 -10.93
CA TYR A 35 -4.37 -10.37 -11.89
C TYR A 35 -5.82 -10.55 -11.40
N TYR A 36 -6.07 -10.79 -10.11
CA TYR A 36 -7.44 -11.05 -9.61
C TYR A 36 -8.31 -9.79 -9.53
N TRP A 37 -7.70 -8.60 -9.45
CA TRP A 37 -8.45 -7.34 -9.54
C TRP A 37 -9.12 -7.20 -10.90
N GLY A 38 -8.39 -7.50 -11.98
CA GLY A 38 -8.96 -7.49 -13.33
C GLY A 38 -10.19 -8.40 -13.46
N TRP A 39 -10.10 -9.63 -12.92
CA TRP A 39 -11.20 -10.58 -12.94
C TRP A 39 -12.41 -10.12 -12.11
N GLY A 40 -12.18 -9.50 -10.95
CA GLY A 40 -13.27 -8.96 -10.13
C GLY A 40 -14.06 -7.86 -10.83
N PHE A 41 -13.36 -6.88 -11.42
CA PHE A 41 -14.02 -5.81 -12.18
C PHE A 41 -14.70 -6.32 -13.45
N ALA A 42 -14.08 -7.26 -14.15
CA ALA A 42 -14.68 -7.89 -15.32
C ALA A 42 -15.98 -8.63 -14.97
N LEU A 43 -16.03 -9.33 -13.82
CA LEU A 43 -17.21 -10.06 -13.38
C LEU A 43 -18.35 -9.12 -12.96
N VAL A 44 -18.05 -8.07 -12.19
CA VAL A 44 -19.05 -7.06 -11.80
C VAL A 44 -19.61 -6.35 -13.03
N ALA A 45 -18.74 -5.96 -13.96
CA ALA A 45 -19.19 -5.33 -15.20
C ALA A 45 -20.04 -6.25 -16.07
N SER A 46 -19.67 -7.53 -16.17
CA SER A 46 -20.46 -8.52 -16.92
C SER A 46 -21.85 -8.69 -16.30
N LEU A 47 -21.95 -8.70 -14.96
CA LEU A 47 -23.24 -8.76 -14.25
C LEU A 47 -24.10 -7.51 -14.52
N CYS A 48 -23.51 -6.32 -14.51
CA CYS A 48 -24.21 -5.09 -14.87
C CYS A 48 -24.67 -5.08 -16.33
N TYR A 49 -23.87 -5.60 -17.26
CA TYR A 49 -24.27 -5.70 -18.66
C TYR A 49 -25.40 -6.71 -18.85
N LEU A 50 -25.31 -7.86 -18.19
CA LEU A 50 -26.35 -8.89 -18.19
C LEU A 50 -27.68 -8.34 -17.65
N SER A 51 -27.64 -7.56 -16.56
CA SER A 51 -28.85 -6.97 -15.99
C SER A 51 -29.52 -5.96 -16.93
N VAL A 52 -28.73 -5.10 -17.59
CA VAL A 52 -29.25 -4.17 -18.61
C VAL A 52 -29.85 -4.93 -19.79
N ALA A 53 -29.17 -5.98 -20.28
CA ALA A 53 -29.66 -6.79 -21.38
C ALA A 53 -30.99 -7.50 -21.04
N LEU A 54 -31.14 -8.02 -19.82
CA LEU A 54 -32.38 -8.63 -19.35
C LEU A 54 -33.52 -7.61 -19.29
N ILE A 55 -33.28 -6.40 -18.77
CA ILE A 55 -34.29 -5.32 -18.73
C ILE A 55 -34.74 -4.96 -20.14
N VAL A 56 -33.82 -4.85 -21.10
CA VAL A 56 -34.14 -4.55 -22.50
C VAL A 56 -34.93 -5.69 -23.15
N ALA A 57 -34.56 -6.95 -22.86
CA ALA A 57 -35.29 -8.12 -23.35
C ALA A 57 -36.72 -8.17 -22.80
N GLU A 58 -36.91 -7.91 -21.51
CA GLU A 58 -38.25 -7.82 -20.91
C GLU A 58 -39.09 -6.71 -21.54
N MET A 59 -38.50 -5.52 -21.75
CA MET A 59 -39.21 -4.42 -22.42
C MET A 59 -39.58 -4.77 -23.87
N ALA A 60 -38.74 -5.51 -24.59
CA ALA A 60 -39.04 -5.96 -25.94
C ALA A 60 -40.19 -6.98 -25.97
N VAL A 61 -40.21 -7.93 -25.03
CA VAL A 61 -41.29 -8.92 -24.90
C VAL A 61 -42.61 -8.26 -24.47
N ALA A 62 -42.55 -7.35 -23.48
CA ALA A 62 -43.72 -6.61 -23.02
C ALA A 62 -44.26 -5.63 -24.09
N GLY A 63 -43.37 -4.99 -24.85
CA GLY A 63 -43.73 -4.11 -25.97
C GLY A 63 -44.33 -4.85 -27.17
N ALA A 64 -43.85 -6.08 -27.45
CA ALA A 64 -44.42 -6.94 -28.49
C ALA A 64 -45.87 -7.34 -28.21
N ALA A 65 -46.29 -7.37 -26.94
CA ALA A 65 -47.68 -7.63 -26.56
C ALA A 65 -48.61 -6.43 -26.75
N VAL A 66 -48.07 -5.21 -26.89
CA VAL A 66 -48.86 -3.96 -26.94
C VAL A 66 -48.88 -3.33 -28.35
N ALA A 67 -47.98 -3.71 -29.26
CA ALA A 67 -47.81 -3.04 -30.55
C ALA A 67 -48.16 -3.91 -31.77
N VAL A 68 -49.45 -3.96 -32.11
CA VAL A 68 -49.94 -4.28 -33.46
C VAL A 68 -49.86 -3.03 -34.40
N GLY A 69 -49.16 -1.95 -34.03
CA GLY A 69 -49.23 -0.71 -34.83
C GLY A 69 -48.08 0.30 -34.79
N ALA A 70 -46.92 0.03 -34.19
CA ALA A 70 -45.83 1.01 -34.16
C ALA A 70 -44.46 0.36 -34.40
N ALA A 71 -44.00 0.38 -35.66
CA ALA A 71 -42.72 -0.18 -36.09
C ALA A 71 -41.48 0.69 -35.70
N TRP A 72 -41.69 1.82 -35.03
CA TRP A 72 -40.66 2.81 -34.69
C TRP A 72 -39.73 2.47 -33.49
N PRO A 73 -40.16 1.74 -32.42
CA PRO A 73 -39.27 1.50 -31.27
C PRO A 73 -38.21 0.42 -31.51
N GLN A 74 -38.43 -0.49 -32.48
CA GLN A 74 -37.59 -1.67 -32.65
C GLN A 74 -36.19 -1.35 -33.21
N SER A 75 -36.09 -0.44 -34.18
CA SER A 75 -34.78 -0.06 -34.76
C SER A 75 -33.95 0.78 -33.80
N LEU A 76 -34.61 1.58 -32.95
CA LEU A 76 -33.95 2.46 -31.99
C LEU A 76 -33.40 1.63 -30.81
N ALA A 77 -34.17 0.64 -30.34
CA ALA A 77 -33.71 -0.30 -29.32
C ALA A 77 -32.52 -1.15 -29.81
N SER A 78 -32.56 -1.66 -31.04
CA SER A 78 -31.44 -2.44 -31.60
C SER A 78 -30.19 -1.58 -31.84
N SER A 79 -30.36 -0.31 -32.23
CA SER A 79 -29.26 0.63 -32.39
C SER A 79 -28.57 0.99 -31.07
N ILE A 80 -29.36 1.21 -30.00
CA ILE A 80 -28.82 1.47 -28.65
C ILE A 80 -28.11 0.23 -28.12
N GLY A 81 -28.68 -0.96 -28.31
CA GLY A 81 -28.04 -2.23 -27.92
C GLY A 81 -26.70 -2.45 -28.64
N ALA A 82 -26.64 -2.19 -29.94
CA ALA A 82 -25.40 -2.31 -30.72
C ALA A 82 -24.34 -1.29 -30.27
N LEU A 83 -24.74 -0.04 -29.98
CA LEU A 83 -23.84 0.99 -29.46
C LEU A 83 -23.31 0.67 -28.06
N MET A 84 -24.15 0.11 -27.17
CA MET A 84 -23.73 -0.36 -25.85
C MET A 84 -22.76 -1.54 -25.93
N ALA A 85 -22.99 -2.49 -26.84
CA ALA A 85 -22.10 -3.63 -27.06
C ALA A 85 -20.72 -3.20 -27.58
N LEU A 86 -20.68 -2.27 -28.54
CA LEU A 86 -19.45 -1.73 -29.12
C LEU A 86 -18.71 -0.81 -28.12
N GLY A 87 -19.43 0.05 -27.41
CA GLY A 87 -18.87 0.94 -26.40
C GLY A 87 -18.33 0.20 -25.18
N GLY A 88 -19.08 -0.80 -24.69
CA GLY A 88 -18.64 -1.67 -23.60
C GLY A 88 -17.38 -2.45 -23.96
N GLY A 89 -17.36 -3.12 -25.12
CA GLY A 89 -16.21 -3.91 -25.55
C GLY A 89 -14.92 -3.11 -25.69
N THR A 90 -15.00 -1.90 -26.26
CA THR A 90 -13.82 -1.03 -26.47
C THR A 90 -13.32 -0.41 -25.16
N PHE A 91 -14.22 -0.07 -24.24
CA PHE A 91 -13.85 0.42 -22.91
C PHE A 91 -13.14 -0.67 -22.09
N PHE A 92 -13.67 -1.90 -22.08
CA PHE A 92 -13.04 -3.03 -21.40
C PHE A 92 -11.70 -3.42 -22.01
N GLN A 93 -11.56 -3.38 -23.34
CA GLN A 93 -10.26 -3.61 -23.98
C GLN A 93 -9.22 -2.54 -23.60
N ARG A 94 -9.63 -1.27 -23.46
CA ARG A 94 -8.74 -0.19 -23.01
C ARG A 94 -8.34 -0.37 -21.55
N LEU A 95 -9.28 -0.70 -20.67
CA LEU A 95 -8.98 -0.99 -19.26
C LEU A 95 -8.08 -2.21 -19.10
N ALA A 96 -8.33 -3.29 -19.84
CA ALA A 96 -7.49 -4.49 -19.81
C ALA A 96 -6.06 -4.20 -20.28
N ARG A 97 -5.89 -3.35 -21.30
CA ARG A 97 -4.56 -2.91 -21.77
C ARG A 97 -3.85 -2.00 -20.76
N ALA A 98 -4.57 -1.14 -20.06
CA ALA A 98 -4.00 -0.30 -19.01
C ALA A 98 -3.66 -1.08 -17.73
N ALA A 99 -4.39 -2.16 -17.45
CA ALA A 99 -4.19 -3.03 -16.29
C ALA A 99 -3.08 -4.08 -16.50
N LEU A 100 -2.68 -4.35 -17.75
CA LEU A 100 -1.51 -5.16 -18.03
C LEU A 100 -0.28 -4.44 -17.46
N PRO A 101 0.46 -5.07 -16.52
CA PRO A 101 1.67 -4.47 -16.01
C PRO A 101 2.61 -4.21 -17.19
N ALA A 102 3.16 -2.99 -17.26
CA ALA A 102 4.16 -2.65 -18.26
C ALA A 102 5.21 -3.79 -18.28
N PRO A 103 5.57 -4.31 -19.47
CA PRO A 103 6.60 -5.34 -19.56
C PRO A 103 7.80 -4.86 -18.74
N PRO A 104 8.38 -5.72 -17.89
CA PRO A 104 9.42 -5.29 -16.96
C PRO A 104 10.50 -4.60 -17.80
N GLY A 105 10.58 -3.28 -17.64
CA GLY A 105 11.56 -2.49 -18.37
C GLY A 105 12.94 -3.11 -18.13
N PRO A 106 13.84 -3.06 -19.12
CA PRO A 106 15.18 -3.61 -18.96
C PRO A 106 15.74 -3.07 -17.64
N LYS A 107 15.93 -3.97 -16.66
CA LYS A 107 16.41 -3.61 -15.33
C LYS A 107 17.60 -2.68 -15.55
N PRO A 108 17.62 -1.46 -15.00
CA PRO A 108 18.75 -0.57 -15.17
C PRO A 108 19.96 -1.37 -14.71
N ARG A 109 20.79 -1.76 -15.70
CA ARG A 109 22.02 -2.48 -15.49
C ARG A 109 22.80 -1.55 -14.61
N LYS A 110 22.83 -1.84 -13.31
CA LYS A 110 23.45 -1.02 -12.28
C LYS A 110 24.87 -0.80 -12.77
N ALA A 111 25.12 0.36 -13.37
CA ALA A 111 26.43 0.73 -13.84
C ALA A 111 27.33 0.53 -12.64
N ALA A 112 28.29 -0.38 -12.77
CA ALA A 112 29.19 -0.73 -11.70
C ALA A 112 29.77 0.60 -11.20
N ALA A 113 29.35 1.00 -9.99
CA ALA A 113 29.89 2.19 -9.39
C ALA A 113 31.41 2.00 -9.33
N PRO A 114 32.20 3.00 -9.77
CA PRO A 114 33.65 2.89 -9.70
C PRO A 114 34.05 2.52 -8.27
N PRO A 115 35.03 1.61 -8.10
CA PRO A 115 35.43 1.11 -6.79
C PRO A 115 35.87 2.29 -5.94
N ARG A 116 35.01 2.71 -5.00
CA ARG A 116 35.42 3.66 -3.95
C ARG A 116 36.57 3.00 -3.20
N PRO A 117 37.72 3.68 -3.01
CA PRO A 117 38.81 3.18 -2.20
C PRO A 117 38.26 2.86 -0.82
N ARG A 118 38.20 1.57 -0.52
CA ARG A 118 37.73 1.03 0.75
C ARG A 118 38.78 1.43 1.78
N PRO A 119 38.48 2.30 2.76
CA PRO A 119 39.37 2.49 3.88
C PRO A 119 39.54 1.13 4.54
N ALA A 120 40.79 0.66 4.64
CA ALA A 120 41.17 -0.55 5.34
C ALA A 120 41.00 -0.34 6.86
N ALA A 121 39.77 -0.07 7.28
CA ALA A 121 39.37 -0.07 8.68
C ALA A 121 38.74 -1.44 8.94
N THR A 122 39.41 -2.21 9.80
CA THR A 122 38.98 -3.46 10.40
C THR A 122 37.46 -3.54 10.48
N ALA A 123 36.85 -4.33 9.59
CA ALA A 123 35.40 -4.45 9.57
C ALA A 123 34.98 -5.08 10.90
N PRO A 124 34.07 -4.44 11.68
CA PRO A 124 33.62 -5.01 12.93
C PRO A 124 33.04 -6.41 12.68
N GLY A 125 33.40 -7.36 13.54
CA GLY A 125 32.99 -8.75 13.40
C GLY A 125 31.46 -8.84 13.39
N ARG A 126 30.90 -9.82 12.65
CA ARG A 126 29.43 -10.04 12.62
C ARG A 126 28.83 -10.16 14.03
N ALA A 127 29.59 -10.70 14.98
CA ALA A 127 29.21 -10.81 16.38
C ALA A 127 29.02 -9.43 17.06
N GLU A 128 29.94 -8.49 16.86
CA GLU A 128 29.86 -7.13 17.44
C GLU A 128 28.66 -6.36 16.90
N VAL A 129 28.40 -6.49 15.59
CA VAL A 129 27.22 -5.88 14.97
C VAL A 129 25.95 -6.45 15.60
N GLN A 130 25.84 -7.77 15.72
CA GLN A 130 24.66 -8.38 16.34
C GLN A 130 24.48 -7.97 17.81
N GLN A 131 25.57 -7.87 18.57
CA GLN A 131 25.55 -7.39 19.95
C GLN A 131 25.03 -5.96 20.04
N PHE A 132 25.53 -5.05 19.20
CA PHE A 132 25.03 -3.68 19.13
C PHE A 132 23.52 -3.61 18.88
N PHE A 133 23.01 -4.35 17.89
CA PHE A 133 21.57 -4.37 17.60
C PHE A 133 20.74 -4.96 18.75
N ARG A 134 21.24 -5.97 19.47
CA ARG A 134 20.57 -6.51 20.66
C ARG A 134 20.49 -5.47 21.78
N GLU A 135 21.57 -4.75 22.05
CA GLU A 135 21.61 -3.74 23.11
C GLU A 135 20.72 -2.53 22.80
N VAL A 136 20.76 -2.02 21.56
CA VAL A 136 19.88 -0.92 21.14
C VAL A 136 18.40 -1.34 21.21
N ARG A 137 18.08 -2.59 20.85
CA ARG A 137 16.73 -3.13 20.97
C ARG A 137 16.29 -3.27 22.43
N ALA A 138 17.19 -3.68 23.32
CA ALA A 138 16.94 -3.75 24.77
C ALA A 138 16.68 -2.37 25.39
N ALA A 139 17.18 -1.29 24.78
CA ALA A 139 16.82 0.09 25.13
C ALA A 139 15.42 0.52 24.66
N GLY A 140 14.66 -0.36 24.00
CA GLY A 140 13.32 -0.06 23.46
C GLY A 140 13.36 0.82 22.21
N VAL A 141 14.45 0.75 21.44
CA VAL A 141 14.65 1.51 20.21
C VAL A 141 14.40 0.61 18.98
N ASN A 142 13.75 1.15 17.95
CA ASN A 142 13.39 0.42 16.74
C ASN A 142 14.64 0.06 15.91
N VAL A 143 14.58 -1.07 15.20
CA VAL A 143 15.63 -1.56 14.29
C VAL A 143 15.95 -0.55 13.19
N SER A 144 14.96 0.22 12.70
CA SER A 144 15.19 1.29 11.72
C SER A 144 16.15 2.37 12.25
N ILE A 145 15.97 2.77 13.51
CA ILE A 145 16.84 3.75 14.18
C ILE A 145 18.24 3.16 14.39
N ALA A 146 18.34 1.89 14.82
CA ALA A 146 19.63 1.22 14.97
C ALA A 146 20.41 1.18 13.64
N ARG A 147 19.72 0.97 12.51
CA ARG A 147 20.31 1.04 11.17
C ARG A 147 20.76 2.47 10.82
N ALA A 148 19.99 3.49 11.20
CA ALA A 148 20.36 4.89 10.99
C ALA A 148 21.62 5.27 11.78
N LEU A 149 21.73 4.85 13.06
CA LEU A 149 22.93 5.01 13.88
C LEU A 149 24.15 4.33 13.23
N PHE A 150 23.98 3.09 12.77
CA PHE A 150 25.04 2.33 12.11
C PHE A 150 25.50 2.99 10.79
N ALA A 151 24.56 3.53 10.02
CA ALA A 151 24.84 4.27 8.78
C ALA A 151 25.54 5.62 9.06
N ALA A 152 25.27 6.24 10.21
CA ALA A 152 25.96 7.43 10.69
C ALA A 152 27.36 7.14 11.25
N GLY A 153 27.81 5.88 11.26
CA GLY A 153 29.13 5.47 11.74
C GLY A 153 29.17 5.08 13.22
N ILE A 154 28.05 5.13 13.93
CA ILE A 154 27.94 4.72 15.34
C ILE A 154 27.63 3.22 15.37
N ARG A 155 28.66 2.42 15.66
CA ARG A 155 28.63 0.95 15.59
C ARG A 155 28.78 0.27 16.93
N THR A 156 29.19 0.98 17.98
CA THR A 156 29.36 0.43 19.33
C THR A 156 28.59 1.23 20.37
N VAL A 157 28.26 0.59 21.49
CA VAL A 157 27.53 1.22 22.59
C VAL A 157 28.38 2.29 23.28
N ALA A 158 29.71 2.10 23.32
CA ALA A 158 30.65 3.12 23.78
C ALA A 158 30.56 4.40 22.94
N GLN A 159 30.42 4.28 21.62
CA GLN A 159 30.22 5.45 20.75
C GLN A 159 28.88 6.13 21.00
N VAL A 160 27.80 5.38 21.24
CA VAL A 160 26.49 5.97 21.61
C VAL A 160 26.59 6.76 22.92
N ARG A 161 27.37 6.27 23.91
CA ARG A 161 27.61 6.98 25.17
C ARG A 161 28.43 8.25 24.97
N GLY A 162 29.47 8.18 24.12
CA GLY A 162 30.39 9.28 23.86
C GLY A 162 29.86 10.37 22.93
N CYS A 163 28.90 10.07 22.05
CA CYS A 163 28.27 11.08 21.20
C CYS A 163 27.45 12.08 22.02
N ASP A 164 27.43 13.34 21.62
CA ASP A 164 26.57 14.36 22.22
C ASP A 164 25.10 14.22 21.79
N ASP A 165 24.17 14.69 22.62
CA ASP A 165 22.73 14.67 22.30
C ASP A 165 22.42 15.42 21.00
N ARG A 166 23.16 16.50 20.71
CA ARG A 166 23.03 17.26 19.46
C ARG A 166 23.45 16.45 18.24
N GLU A 167 24.46 15.60 18.36
CA GLU A 167 24.90 14.73 17.25
C GLU A 167 23.88 13.64 16.98
N LEU A 168 23.35 13.03 18.04
CA LEU A 168 22.30 12.01 17.91
C LEU A 168 21.04 12.58 17.23
N LEU A 169 20.64 13.81 17.56
CA LEU A 169 19.48 14.46 16.94
C LEU A 169 19.66 14.83 15.46
N ARG A 170 20.90 14.91 14.96
CA ARG A 170 21.16 15.12 13.52
C ARG A 170 20.88 13.87 12.69
N ILE A 171 20.79 12.70 13.32
CA ILE A 171 20.55 11.43 12.64
C ILE A 171 19.07 11.31 12.30
N HIS A 172 18.77 11.11 11.01
CA HIS A 172 17.40 11.02 10.53
C HIS A 172 16.58 9.94 11.26
N GLY A 173 15.43 10.34 11.81
CA GLY A 173 14.55 9.46 12.59
C GLY A 173 14.88 9.34 14.08
N VAL A 174 15.95 9.99 14.56
CA VAL A 174 16.28 10.07 16.00
C VAL A 174 15.66 11.35 16.57
N GLY A 175 14.56 11.20 17.31
CA GLY A 175 13.92 12.30 18.04
C GLY A 175 14.35 12.40 19.52
N PRO A 176 13.95 13.48 20.23
CA PRO A 176 14.28 13.67 21.64
C PRO A 176 13.85 12.51 22.54
N ALA A 177 12.71 11.88 22.24
CA ALA A 177 12.23 10.71 22.96
C ALA A 177 13.18 9.50 22.84
N THR A 178 13.76 9.28 21.66
CA THR A 178 14.74 8.23 21.42
C THR A 178 16.04 8.50 22.17
N VAL A 179 16.53 9.75 22.13
CA VAL A 179 17.74 10.16 22.87
C VAL A 179 17.55 9.92 24.37
N ARG A 180 16.40 10.31 24.95
CA ARG A 180 16.08 10.02 26.36
C ARG A 180 16.14 8.53 26.69
N ARG A 181 15.62 7.66 25.82
CA ARG A 181 15.68 6.18 26.02
C ARG A 181 17.10 5.65 25.97
N LEU A 182 17.89 6.10 24.98
CA LEU A 182 19.30 5.73 24.84
C LEU A 182 20.09 6.16 26.10
N ARG A 183 19.89 7.39 26.57
CA ARG A 183 20.55 7.90 27.80
C ARG A 183 20.11 7.14 29.05
N ALA A 184 18.81 6.92 29.23
CA ALA A 184 18.29 6.19 30.38
C ALA A 184 18.88 4.76 30.48
N ARG A 185 19.15 4.11 29.34
CA ARG A 185 19.73 2.77 29.31
C ARG A 185 21.25 2.78 29.43
N PHE A 186 21.94 3.65 28.71
CA PHE A 186 23.39 3.57 28.55
C PHE A 186 24.17 4.44 29.54
N ASN A 187 23.61 5.50 30.14
CA ASN A 187 24.29 6.29 31.18
C ASN A 187 24.14 5.73 32.60
N ARG A 188 23.44 4.61 32.78
CA ARG A 188 23.39 3.95 34.09
C ARG A 188 24.75 3.29 34.34
N PRO A 189 25.47 3.60 35.44
CA PRO A 189 26.61 2.79 35.84
C PRO A 189 26.13 1.35 36.02
N ALA A 190 26.87 0.40 35.44
CA ALA A 190 26.57 -1.03 35.50
C ALA A 190 26.70 -1.54 36.94
#